data_AF-A0A1I2GCM2-F1
#
_entry.id   AF-A0A1I2GCM2-F1
#
_cell.length_a   1.000
_cell.length_b   1.000
_cell.length_c   1.000
_cell.angle_alpha   90.00
_cell.angle_beta   90.00
_cell.angle_gamma   90.00
#
_symmetry.space_group_name_H-M   'P 1'
#
loop_
_entity.id
_entity.type
_entity.pdbx_description
1 polymer ?
#
loop_
_entity_poly.entity_id
_entity_poly.type
_entity_poly.pdbx_seq_one_letter_code
_entity_poly.pdbx_strand_id
1 'polypeptide(L)'
;MTALEWLQDCGDEAGADLYVLEPVQALREEVADLLVIETAEQGPAGPAGEGAGSRYTHVQDSAASVWTVAHNLGRYPAITVLDHLGAEICPDVRHLDLTTARITHSVPLAGRAICN
;
A
#
# COMPACT_ATOMS: atom_id res chain seq x y z
N MET A 1 39.70 -22.11 -59.31
CA MET A 1 38.71 -22.68 -60.22
C MET A 1 38.15 -23.93 -59.53
N THR A 2 36.93 -23.79 -59.01
CA THR A 2 35.85 -24.79 -58.80
C THR A 2 36.11 -26.20 -58.24
N ALA A 3 35.37 -26.46 -57.15
CA ALA A 3 34.38 -27.53 -56.94
C ALA A 3 34.83 -28.98 -56.72
N LEU A 4 34.47 -29.47 -55.51
CA LEU A 4 33.63 -30.64 -55.21
C LEU A 4 34.03 -31.98 -55.86
N GLU A 5 34.30 -33.01 -55.04
CA GLU A 5 33.54 -34.28 -55.00
C GLU A 5 34.29 -35.46 -54.31
N TRP A 6 33.51 -36.25 -53.54
CA TRP A 6 33.61 -37.69 -53.20
C TRP A 6 34.51 -38.25 -52.06
N LEU A 7 33.80 -39.04 -51.23
CA LEU A 7 34.08 -40.39 -50.71
C LEU A 7 35.01 -40.61 -49.50
N GLN A 8 34.35 -40.82 -48.35
CA GLN A 8 34.19 -42.16 -47.78
C GLN A 8 35.47 -42.90 -47.42
N ASP A 9 35.80 -42.88 -46.13
CA ASP A 9 36.42 -44.03 -45.48
C ASP A 9 36.11 -44.03 -43.98
N CYS A 10 36.17 -45.23 -43.41
CA CYS A 10 35.94 -45.66 -42.03
C CYS A 10 34.49 -45.99 -41.69
N GLY A 11 34.10 -47.21 -42.07
CA GLY A 11 33.02 -47.96 -41.44
C GLY A 11 33.42 -48.57 -40.10
N ASP A 12 32.58 -49.53 -39.73
CA ASP A 12 32.78 -50.65 -38.78
C ASP A 12 32.13 -50.52 -37.39
N GLU A 13 31.41 -51.60 -37.09
CA GLU A 13 30.95 -52.12 -35.81
C GLU A 13 29.55 -51.72 -35.29
N ALA A 14 28.55 -52.30 -35.95
CA ALA A 14 27.30 -52.69 -35.31
C ALA A 14 27.57 -53.88 -34.36
N GLY A 15 27.61 -53.62 -33.06
CA GLY A 15 27.68 -54.64 -32.01
C GLY A 15 26.84 -54.20 -30.82
N ALA A 16 25.55 -54.53 -30.84
CA ALA A 16 24.67 -54.35 -29.70
C ALA A 16 25.07 -55.35 -28.61
N ASP A 17 25.51 -54.86 -27.45
CA ASP A 17 25.47 -55.66 -26.22
C ASP A 17 24.97 -54.80 -25.06
N LEU A 18 23.64 -54.79 -24.97
CA LEU A 18 22.81 -54.81 -23.77
C LEU A 18 23.52 -54.46 -22.45
N TYR A 19 23.79 -53.17 -22.23
CA TYR A 19 23.93 -52.66 -20.87
C TYR A 19 22.55 -52.66 -20.21
N VAL A 20 22.33 -53.67 -19.39
CA VAL A 20 21.26 -53.71 -18.39
C VAL A 20 21.49 -52.53 -17.44
N LEU A 21 20.84 -51.41 -17.71
CA LEU A 21 20.58 -50.42 -16.67
C LEU A 21 19.22 -50.79 -16.11
N GLU A 22 19.24 -51.55 -15.01
CA GLU A 22 18.10 -51.66 -14.12
C GLU A 22 17.56 -50.24 -13.89
N PRO A 23 16.27 -49.92 -14.12
CA PRO A 23 15.75 -48.66 -13.64
C PRO A 23 15.86 -48.73 -12.12
N VAL A 24 16.79 -47.95 -11.58
CA VAL A 24 17.07 -47.77 -10.15
C VAL A 24 15.74 -47.70 -9.41
N GLN A 25 15.49 -48.68 -8.54
CA GLN A 25 14.30 -48.68 -7.70
C GLN A 25 14.31 -47.45 -6.79
N ALA A 26 13.27 -46.64 -6.99
CA ALA A 26 12.47 -46.01 -5.96
C ALA A 26 13.20 -45.42 -4.75
N LEU A 27 13.29 -44.10 -4.73
CA LEU A 27 12.69 -43.35 -3.62
C LEU A 27 11.87 -42.23 -4.24
N ARG A 28 10.56 -42.43 -4.29
CA ARG A 28 9.64 -41.30 -4.35
C ARG A 28 10.01 -40.44 -3.15
N GLU A 29 10.44 -39.20 -3.39
CA GLU A 29 10.41 -38.22 -2.32
C GLU A 29 8.93 -38.08 -1.98
N GLU A 30 8.49 -38.75 -0.92
CA GLU A 30 7.29 -38.32 -0.23
C GLU A 30 7.66 -36.93 0.28
N VAL A 31 7.33 -35.92 -0.52
CA VAL A 31 7.25 -34.56 -0.03
C VAL A 31 6.29 -34.66 1.13
N ALA A 32 6.85 -34.72 2.34
CA ALA A 32 6.07 -34.65 3.55
C ALA A 32 5.23 -33.40 3.36
N ASP A 33 3.91 -33.58 3.37
CA ASP A 33 2.96 -32.49 3.43
C ASP A 33 3.55 -31.50 4.41
N LEU A 34 3.98 -30.36 3.88
CA LEU A 34 4.53 -29.28 4.65
C LEU A 34 3.34 -28.79 5.45
N LEU A 35 3.11 -29.43 6.60
CA LEU A 35 2.04 -29.05 7.50
C LEU A 35 2.36 -27.60 7.82
N VAL A 36 1.55 -26.70 7.28
CA VAL A 36 1.52 -25.31 7.72
C VAL A 36 1.15 -25.41 9.21
N ILE A 37 2.17 -25.48 10.06
CA ILE A 37 2.01 -25.40 11.50
C ILE A 37 1.68 -23.95 11.79
N GLU A 38 0.38 -23.73 11.80
CA GLU A 38 -0.35 -22.61 12.35
C GLU A 38 -0.18 -21.31 11.54
N THR A 39 -1.18 -21.04 10.70
CA THR A 39 -1.59 -19.68 10.39
C THR A 39 -1.74 -18.97 11.74
N ALA A 40 -0.80 -18.09 12.10
CA ALA A 40 -0.91 -17.32 13.34
C ALA A 40 -2.26 -16.59 13.32
N GLU A 41 -3.13 -16.90 14.27
CA GLU A 41 -4.42 -16.24 14.37
C GLU A 41 -4.20 -14.76 14.72
N GLN A 42 -4.95 -13.85 14.09
CA GLN A 42 -4.91 -12.44 14.46
C GLN A 42 -5.21 -12.34 15.96
N GLY A 43 -4.32 -11.68 16.71
CA GLY A 43 -4.56 -11.40 18.13
C GLY A 43 -5.93 -10.73 18.34
N PRO A 44 -6.52 -10.83 19.53
CA PRO A 44 -7.84 -10.25 19.79
C PRO A 44 -7.84 -8.77 19.38
N ALA A 45 -8.96 -8.33 18.81
CA ALA A 45 -9.15 -6.91 18.53
C ALA A 45 -8.89 -6.12 19.83
N GLY A 46 -8.13 -5.02 19.72
CA GLY A 46 -7.93 -4.13 20.85
C GLY A 46 -9.26 -3.63 21.42
N PRO A 47 -9.29 -3.15 22.67
CA PRO A 47 -10.50 -2.57 23.24
C PRO A 47 -11.05 -1.49 22.29
N ALA A 48 -12.37 -1.41 22.19
CA ALA A 48 -13.02 -0.36 21.43
C ALA A 48 -12.53 1.00 21.96
N GLY A 49 -12.05 1.88 21.08
CA GLY A 49 -11.59 3.21 21.48
C GLY A 49 -12.72 3.98 22.18
N GLU A 50 -12.41 4.60 23.32
CA GLU A 50 -13.36 5.44 24.04
C GLU A 50 -13.70 6.69 23.23
N GLY A 51 -14.84 6.64 22.54
CA GLY A 51 -15.50 7.78 21.93
C GLY A 51 -14.83 8.30 20.65
N ALA A 52 -15.55 8.22 19.53
CA ALA A 52 -15.30 9.16 18.45
C ALA A 52 -15.63 10.57 18.99
N GLY A 53 -14.61 11.32 19.41
CA GLY A 53 -14.77 12.68 19.91
C GLY A 53 -15.61 13.53 18.94
N SER A 54 -16.38 14.48 19.46
CA SER A 54 -17.24 15.34 18.64
C SER A 54 -16.44 16.02 17.52
N ARG A 55 -16.96 16.00 16.29
CA ARG A 55 -16.33 16.59 15.09
C ARG A 55 -17.08 17.83 14.63
N TYR A 56 -16.37 18.80 14.04
CA TYR A 56 -16.94 19.98 13.39
C TYR A 56 -16.35 20.18 12.00
N THR A 57 -17.15 20.70 11.06
CA THR A 57 -16.69 21.07 9.72
C THR A 57 -17.12 22.50 9.40
N HIS A 58 -16.15 23.36 9.09
CA HIS A 58 -16.36 24.68 8.54
C HIS A 58 -16.39 24.61 7.02
N VAL A 59 -17.31 25.35 6.39
CA VAL A 59 -17.37 25.52 4.94
C VAL A 59 -17.20 27.00 4.63
N GLN A 60 -16.27 27.31 3.74
CA GLN A 60 -15.98 28.65 3.27
C GLN A 60 -16.29 28.70 1.77
N ASP A 61 -17.50 29.12 1.42
CA ASP A 61 -17.94 29.20 0.02
C ASP A 61 -17.32 30.38 -0.74
N SER A 62 -17.15 31.51 -0.06
CA SER A 62 -16.53 32.71 -0.64
C SER A 62 -15.04 32.75 -0.33
N ALA A 63 -14.20 32.99 -1.35
CA ALA A 63 -12.76 33.00 -1.16
C ALA A 63 -12.30 34.09 -0.19
N ALA A 64 -11.60 33.69 0.88
CA ALA A 64 -11.08 34.58 1.90
C ALA A 64 -9.68 34.14 2.33
N SER A 65 -8.80 35.10 2.64
CA SER A 65 -7.46 34.81 3.16
C SER A 65 -7.47 34.44 4.63
N VAL A 66 -8.53 34.80 5.37
CA VAL A 66 -8.65 34.52 6.81
C VAL A 66 -10.00 33.88 7.05
N TRP A 67 -10.00 32.68 7.63
CA TRP A 67 -11.21 31.98 8.05
C TRP A 67 -11.28 31.98 9.58
N THR A 68 -12.42 32.40 10.13
CA THR A 68 -12.69 32.31 11.57
C THR A 68 -13.62 31.13 11.81
N VAL A 69 -13.07 30.09 12.45
CA VAL A 69 -13.68 28.77 12.60
C VAL A 69 -14.18 28.60 14.04
N ALA A 70 -15.47 28.85 14.28
CA ALA A 70 -16.13 28.64 15.57
C ALA A 70 -16.63 27.19 15.71
N HIS A 71 -15.73 26.29 16.11
CA HIS A 71 -15.99 24.85 16.19
C HIS A 71 -16.67 24.39 17.48
N ASN A 72 -16.61 25.17 18.58
CA ASN A 72 -17.31 24.90 19.84
C ASN A 72 -17.06 23.51 20.46
N LEU A 73 -15.85 22.97 20.31
CA LEU A 73 -15.53 21.60 20.74
C LEU A 73 -15.00 21.49 22.18
N GLY A 74 -14.76 22.62 22.86
CA GLY A 74 -14.25 22.66 24.23
C GLY A 74 -12.80 22.16 24.38
N ARG A 75 -12.03 22.13 23.28
CA ARG A 75 -10.64 21.65 23.20
C ARG A 75 -9.92 22.28 22.02
N TYR A 76 -8.62 22.02 21.90
CA TYR A 76 -7.83 22.34 20.70
C TYR A 76 -7.82 21.12 19.75
N PRO A 77 -8.71 21.03 18.75
CA PRO A 77 -8.80 19.87 17.87
C PRO A 77 -7.65 19.84 16.85
N ALA A 78 -7.42 18.68 16.24
CA ALA A 78 -6.67 18.64 14.99
C ALA A 78 -7.50 19.31 13.90
N ILE A 79 -6.86 20.12 13.05
CA ILE A 79 -7.53 20.82 11.94
C ILE A 79 -6.89 20.41 10.62
N THR A 80 -7.65 19.74 9.77
CA THR A 80 -7.29 19.46 8.37
C THR A 80 -8.01 20.45 7.47
N VAL A 81 -7.28 21.11 6.57
CA VAL A 81 -7.83 22.12 5.67
C VAL A 81 -7.79 21.63 4.23
N LEU A 82 -8.95 21.68 3.56
CA LEU A 82 -9.11 21.31 2.17
C LEU A 82 -9.49 22.53 1.34
N ASP A 83 -8.96 22.64 0.13
CA ASP A 83 -9.45 23.62 -0.85
C ASP A 83 -10.82 23.21 -1.43
N HIS A 84 -11.35 24.04 -2.32
CA HIS A 84 -12.63 23.79 -3.01
C HIS A 84 -12.64 22.53 -3.91
N LEU A 85 -11.48 22.04 -4.34
CA LEU A 85 -11.33 20.81 -5.13
C LEU A 85 -11.14 19.58 -4.24
N GLY A 86 -10.97 19.77 -2.93
CA GLY A 86 -10.75 18.70 -1.96
C GLY A 86 -9.28 18.33 -1.75
N ALA A 87 -8.34 19.12 -2.27
CA ALA A 87 -6.92 18.92 -1.97
C ALA A 87 -6.58 19.45 -0.58
N GLU A 88 -5.82 18.67 0.20
CA GLU A 88 -5.32 19.12 1.49
C GLU A 88 -4.24 20.19 1.33
N ILE A 89 -4.33 21.23 2.14
CA ILE A 89 -3.42 22.37 2.14
C ILE A 89 -2.93 22.67 3.56
N CYS A 90 -1.75 23.28 3.68
CA CYS A 90 -1.13 23.62 4.96
C CYS A 90 -1.06 25.15 5.17
N PRO A 91 -2.13 25.80 5.63
CA PRO A 91 -2.13 27.21 6.03
C PRO A 91 -1.55 27.44 7.44
N ASP A 92 -1.43 28.70 7.86
CA ASP A 92 -1.16 29.03 9.27
C ASP A 92 -2.44 28.85 10.09
N VAL A 93 -2.44 27.88 10.99
CA VAL A 93 -3.57 27.59 11.89
C VAL A 93 -3.22 28.05 13.30
N ARG A 94 -4.10 28.87 13.89
CA ARG A 94 -3.99 29.37 15.26
C ARG A 94 -5.27 29.09 16.02
N HIS A 95 -5.18 28.31 17.10
CA HIS A 95 -6.28 28.20 18.04
C HIS A 95 -6.34 29.48 18.89
N LEU A 96 -7.45 30.20 18.81
CA LEU A 96 -7.66 31.42 19.58
C LEU A 96 -8.14 31.08 21.00
N ASP A 97 -9.02 30.08 21.11
CA ASP A 97 -9.57 29.57 22.36
C ASP A 97 -10.08 28.11 22.17
N LEU A 98 -10.74 27.55 23.19
CA LEU A 98 -11.26 26.16 23.19
C LEU A 98 -12.44 25.93 22.22
N THR A 99 -12.96 27.00 21.63
CA THR A 99 -14.14 27.00 20.77
C THR A 99 -13.87 27.58 19.39
N THR A 100 -12.77 28.30 19.21
CA THR A 100 -12.48 29.08 17.99
C THR A 100 -11.04 28.92 17.53
N ALA A 101 -10.86 28.73 16.22
CA ALA A 101 -9.58 28.78 15.53
C ALA A 101 -9.60 29.81 14.40
N ARG A 102 -8.44 30.37 14.07
CA ARG A 102 -8.21 31.22 12.91
C ARG A 102 -7.27 30.50 11.94
N ILE A 103 -7.66 30.46 10.68
CA ILE A 103 -6.87 29.89 9.59
C ILE A 103 -6.48 31.03 8.66
N THR A 104 -5.19 31.18 8.38
CA THR A 104 -4.66 32.25 7.51
C THR A 104 -3.96 31.64 6.31
N HIS A 105 -4.44 32.01 5.13
CA HIS A 105 -3.92 31.62 3.82
C HIS A 105 -3.11 32.75 3.20
N SER A 106 -2.09 32.40 2.41
CA SER A 106 -1.28 33.38 1.66
C SER A 106 -2.06 34.05 0.52
N VAL A 107 -3.13 33.40 0.04
CA VAL A 107 -4.05 33.90 -0.99
C VAL A 107 -5.50 33.61 -0.56
N PRO A 108 -6.50 34.37 -1.04
CA PRO A 108 -7.89 34.07 -0.75
C PRO A 108 -8.29 32.71 -1.32
N LEU A 109 -8.81 31.82 -0.48
CA LEU A 109 -9.28 30.49 -0.89
C LEU A 109 -10.68 30.21 -0.36
N ALA A 110 -11.43 29.42 -1.12
CA ALA A 110 -12.65 28.76 -0.70
C ALA A 110 -12.34 27.28 -0.42
N GLY A 111 -13.12 26.64 0.45
CA GLY A 111 -12.88 25.25 0.84
C GLY A 111 -13.51 24.88 2.18
N ARG A 112 -12.88 23.96 2.91
CA ARG A 112 -13.41 23.42 4.16
C ARG A 112 -12.31 23.19 5.20
N ALA A 113 -12.64 23.38 6.46
CA ALA A 113 -11.78 23.00 7.58
C ALA A 113 -12.48 21.94 8.44
N ILE A 114 -11.84 20.80 8.63
CA ILE A 114 -12.32 19.67 9.40
C ILE A 114 -11.63 19.69 10.77
N CYS A 115 -12.40 19.67 11.85
CA CYS A 115 -11.92 19.70 13.23
C CYS A 115 -12.30 18.40 13.97
N ASN A 116 -11.31 17.64 14.45
CA ASN A 116 -11.48 16.33 15.10
C ASN A 116 -10.67 16.19 16.40
#